data_AF-A0A455UJ80-F1
#
_entry.id   AF-A0A455UJ80-F1
#
_cell.length_a   1.000
_cell.length_b   1.000
_cell.length_c   1.000
_cell.angle_alpha   90.00
_cell.angle_beta   90.00
_cell.angle_gamma   90.00
#
_symmetry.space_group_name_H-M   'P 1'
#
loop_
_entity.id
_entity.type
_entity.pdbx_description
1 polymer ?
#
loop_
_entity_poly.entity_id
_entity_poly.type
_entity_poly.pdbx_seq_one_letter_code
_entity_poly.pdbx_strand_id
1 'polypeptide(L)'
;MFIINRLAHYVKVLQREQIGSWKERQDLERELNAWIRQYVADQENPPADVRSRRPLRAASIQVSDVEGDPGWYQVSMAVRPHFKYMGANFELSLVGRLDKE
;
A
#
# COMPACT_ATOMS: atom_id res chain seq x y z
N MET A 1 -11.13 0.99 -1.84
CA MET A 1 -11.10 0.81 -3.31
C MET A 1 -10.49 2.01 -4.07
N PHE A 2 -10.92 3.26 -3.82
CA PHE A 2 -10.49 4.43 -4.61
C PHE A 2 -8.97 4.71 -4.67
N ILE A 3 -8.24 4.50 -3.56
CA ILE A 3 -6.77 4.70 -3.53
C ILE A 3 -6.07 3.74 -4.51
N ILE A 4 -6.50 2.47 -4.55
CA ILE A 4 -5.92 1.47 -5.45
C ILE A 4 -6.16 1.84 -6.92
N ASN A 5 -7.37 2.27 -7.27
CA ASN A 5 -7.68 2.72 -8.64
C ASN A 5 -6.82 3.92 -9.07
N ARG A 6 -6.58 4.88 -8.17
CA ARG A 6 -5.68 6.01 -8.45
C ARG A 6 -4.24 5.56 -8.67
N LEU A 7 -3.72 4.68 -7.81
CA LEU A 7 -2.37 4.13 -7.98
C LEU A 7 -2.24 3.38 -9.30
N ALA A 8 -3.22 2.54 -9.66
CA ALA A 8 -3.24 1.84 -10.94
C ALA A 8 -3.23 2.80 -12.14
N HIS A 9 -3.99 3.90 -12.07
CA HIS A 9 -3.98 4.92 -13.11
C HIS A 9 -2.60 5.58 -13.26
N TYR A 10 -1.95 5.95 -12.16
CA TYR A 10 -0.61 6.55 -12.19
C TYR A 10 0.45 5.58 -12.72
N VAL A 11 0.45 4.33 -12.23
CA VAL A 11 1.40 3.31 -12.71
C VAL A 11 1.23 3.09 -14.21
N LYS A 12 -0.01 3.04 -14.72
CA LYS A 12 -0.27 2.93 -16.16
C LYS A 12 0.35 4.07 -16.95
N VAL A 13 0.20 5.31 -16.50
CA VAL A 13 0.76 6.49 -17.20
C VAL A 13 2.29 6.47 -17.14
N LEU A 14 2.87 6.28 -15.96
CA LEU A 14 4.33 6.21 -15.76
C LEU A 14 4.97 5.13 -16.62
N GLN A 15 4.43 3.92 -16.60
CA GLN A 15 4.99 2.81 -17.36
C GLN A 15 4.86 3.02 -18.86
N ARG A 16 3.73 3.58 -19.33
CA ARG A 16 3.55 3.88 -20.76
C ARG A 16 4.59 4.85 -21.29
N GLU A 17 4.97 5.86 -20.52
CA GLU A 17 6.00 6.84 -20.90
C GLU A 17 7.41 6.25 -20.90
N GLN A 18 7.63 5.14 -20.19
CA GLN A 18 8.93 4.47 -20.08
C GLN A 18 9.10 3.30 -21.07
N ILE A 19 8.08 2.97 -21.88
CA ILE A 19 8.18 1.92 -22.91
C ILE A 19 9.27 2.30 -23.92
N GLY A 20 10.20 1.37 -24.16
CA GLY A 20 11.33 1.57 -25.08
C GLY A 20 12.56 2.24 -24.44
N SER A 21 12.52 2.55 -23.14
CA SER A 21 13.71 2.97 -22.39
C SER A 21 14.63 1.78 -22.08
N TRP A 22 15.92 2.07 -21.92
CA TRP A 22 16.93 1.10 -21.49
C TRP A 22 16.84 0.92 -19.96
N LYS A 23 16.01 -0.02 -19.50
CA LYS A 23 15.86 -0.33 -18.07
C LYS A 23 15.94 -1.82 -17.80
N GLU A 24 16.69 -2.17 -16.77
CA GLU A 24 16.66 -3.51 -16.21
C GLU A 24 15.60 -3.64 -15.12
N ARG A 25 15.25 -4.87 -14.77
CA ARG A 25 14.33 -5.21 -13.66
C ARG A 25 14.59 -4.40 -12.39
N GLN A 26 15.86 -4.26 -12.01
CA GLN A 26 16.28 -3.57 -10.78
C GLN A 26 16.04 -2.06 -10.85
N ASP A 27 16.22 -1.46 -12.03
CA ASP A 27 15.96 -0.04 -12.24
C ASP A 27 14.46 0.25 -12.11
N LEU A 28 13.65 -0.60 -12.75
CA LEU A 28 12.20 -0.51 -12.68
C LEU A 28 11.69 -0.62 -11.23
N GLU A 29 12.19 -1.60 -10.48
CA GLU A 29 11.83 -1.78 -9.07
C GLU A 29 12.22 -0.57 -8.23
N ARG A 30 13.44 -0.05 -8.40
CA ARG A 30 13.95 1.09 -7.65
C ARG A 30 13.15 2.35 -7.91
N GLU A 31 12.85 2.65 -9.17
CA GLU A 31 12.09 3.83 -9.57
C GLU A 31 10.65 3.77 -9.10
N LEU A 32 9.99 2.62 -9.26
CA LEU A 32 8.62 2.44 -8.78
C LEU A 32 8.55 2.55 -7.25
N ASN A 33 9.52 1.98 -6.53
CA ASN A 33 9.60 2.14 -5.08
C ASN A 33 9.89 3.60 -4.66
N ALA A 34 10.76 4.32 -5.39
CA ALA A 34 11.02 5.73 -5.13
C ALA A 34 9.76 6.58 -5.38
N TRP A 35 9.02 6.29 -6.45
CA TRP A 35 7.77 6.94 -6.78
C TRP A 35 6.70 6.69 -5.70
N ILE A 36 6.43 5.44 -5.31
CA ILE A 36 5.34 5.14 -4.36
C ILE A 36 5.62 5.67 -2.95
N ARG A 37 6.90 5.77 -2.56
CA ARG A 37 7.33 6.31 -1.25
C ARG A 37 6.84 7.74 -1.01
N GLN A 38 6.61 8.54 -2.06
CA GLN A 38 6.08 9.90 -1.89
C GLN A 38 4.67 9.92 -1.26
N TYR A 39 3.93 8.82 -1.37
CA TYR A 39 2.58 8.64 -0.82
C TYR A 39 2.56 7.93 0.54
N VAL A 40 3.74 7.61 1.09
CA VAL A 40 3.89 6.91 2.37
C VAL A 40 4.19 7.90 3.49
N ALA A 41 3.43 7.80 4.58
CA ALA A 41 3.72 8.46 5.86
C ALA A 41 3.93 7.38 6.93
N ASP A 42 5.18 7.18 7.34
CA ASP A 42 5.57 6.22 8.37
C ASP A 42 5.37 6.80 9.79
N GLN A 43 4.17 7.31 10.02
CA GLN A 43 3.70 7.78 11.32
C GLN A 43 2.38 7.07 11.60
N GLU A 44 2.12 6.72 12.86
CA GLU A 44 0.89 6.01 13.20
C GLU A 44 -0.36 6.90 13.02
N ASN A 45 -0.26 8.14 13.50
CA ASN A 45 -1.29 9.16 13.40
C ASN A 45 -0.73 10.45 12.77
N PRO A 46 -0.46 10.45 11.45
CA PRO A 46 -0.06 11.67 10.77
C PRO A 46 -1.20 12.69 10.83
N PRO A 47 -0.89 14.00 10.90
CA PRO A 47 -1.92 15.03 10.87
C PRO A 47 -2.74 14.95 9.56
N ALA A 48 -3.95 15.51 9.59
CA ALA A 48 -4.96 15.28 8.54
C ALA A 48 -4.50 15.75 7.15
N ASP A 49 -3.73 16.83 7.10
CA ASP A 49 -3.09 17.37 5.89
C ASP A 49 -2.08 16.37 5.30
N VAL A 50 -1.19 15.81 6.13
CA VAL A 50 -0.20 14.82 5.71
C VAL A 50 -0.90 13.54 5.24
N ARG A 51 -1.91 13.06 5.97
CA ARG A 51 -2.68 11.87 5.61
C ARG A 51 -3.44 12.03 4.28
N SER A 52 -3.89 13.24 3.97
CA SER A 52 -4.56 13.53 2.69
C SER A 52 -3.59 13.42 1.50
N ARG A 53 -2.34 13.85 1.68
CA ARG A 53 -1.28 13.84 0.66
C ARG A 53 -0.57 12.48 0.59
N ARG A 54 -0.43 11.80 1.72
CA ARG A 54 0.28 10.53 1.93
C ARG A 54 -0.66 9.52 2.58
N PRO A 55 -1.54 8.89 1.81
CA PRO A 55 -2.59 8.03 2.34
C PRO A 55 -2.11 6.64 2.77
N LEU A 56 -0.85 6.27 2.51
CA LEU A 56 -0.29 4.95 2.78
C LEU A 56 0.57 4.97 4.05
N ARG A 57 0.38 3.97 4.92
CA ARG A 57 1.28 3.68 6.06
C ARG A 57 2.54 2.95 5.59
N ALA A 58 2.38 2.04 4.63
CA ALA A 58 3.50 1.33 4.02
C ALA A 58 3.15 0.93 2.58
N ALA A 59 4.17 0.80 1.74
CA ALA A 59 4.03 0.27 0.40
C ALA A 59 5.34 -0.39 -0.05
N SER A 60 5.24 -1.44 -0.85
CA SER A 60 6.37 -2.10 -1.48
C SER A 60 6.00 -2.55 -2.88
N ILE A 61 6.91 -2.37 -3.82
CA ILE A 61 6.78 -2.87 -5.19
C ILE A 61 7.90 -3.88 -5.43
N GLN A 62 7.56 -5.02 -6.01
CA GLN A 62 8.49 -6.08 -6.40
C GLN A 62 8.36 -6.29 -7.90
N VAL A 63 9.49 -6.43 -8.57
CA VAL A 63 9.56 -6.65 -10.01
C VAL A 63 10.31 -7.95 -10.27
N SER A 64 9.67 -8.87 -10.98
CA SER A 64 10.24 -10.14 -11.42
C SER A 64 10.29 -10.23 -12.94
N ASP A 65 11.27 -10.96 -13.47
CA ASP A 65 11.32 -11.30 -14.89
C ASP A 65 10.17 -12.24 -15.27
N VAL A 66 9.71 -12.14 -16.51
CA VAL A 66 8.78 -13.11 -17.10
C VAL A 66 9.60 -14.14 -17.86
N GLU A 67 9.53 -15.40 -17.42
CA GLU A 67 10.27 -16.49 -18.04
C GLU A 67 9.85 -16.67 -19.51
N GLY A 68 10.82 -16.69 -20.41
CA GLY A 68 10.60 -16.85 -21.85
C GLY A 68 10.39 -15.54 -22.62
N ASP A 69 10.20 -14.40 -21.94
CA ASP A 69 9.91 -13.11 -22.58
C ASP A 69 10.91 -12.02 -22.14
N PRO A 70 12.10 -11.92 -22.80
CA PRO A 70 13.08 -10.88 -22.48
C PRO A 70 12.51 -9.47 -22.61
N GLY A 71 12.73 -8.64 -21.58
CA GLY A 71 12.20 -7.27 -21.52
C GLY A 71 10.77 -7.17 -20.98
N TRP A 72 10.12 -8.31 -20.69
CA TRP A 72 8.86 -8.33 -19.96
C TRP A 72 9.09 -8.55 -18.47
N TYR A 73 8.41 -7.73 -17.67
CA TYR A 73 8.50 -7.78 -16.22
C TYR A 73 7.13 -7.85 -15.59
N GLN A 74 6.98 -8.68 -14.56
CA GLN A 74 5.81 -8.71 -13.71
C GLN A 74 6.03 -7.79 -12.51
N VAL A 75 5.07 -6.89 -12.27
CA VAL A 75 5.12 -5.92 -11.17
C VAL A 75 4.05 -6.26 -10.13
N SER A 76 4.48 -6.58 -8.92
CA SER A 76 3.63 -6.84 -7.76
C SER A 76 3.69 -5.66 -6.78
N MET A 77 2.54 -5.05 -6.51
CA MET A 77 2.44 -3.89 -5.61
C MET A 77 1.62 -4.25 -4.36
N ALA A 78 2.25 -4.16 -3.19
CA ALA A 78 1.60 -4.31 -1.89
C ALA A 78 1.49 -2.95 -1.21
N VAL A 79 0.29 -2.59 -0.75
CA VAL A 79 0.04 -1.30 -0.10
C VAL A 79 -0.77 -1.47 1.18
N ARG A 80 -0.41 -0.71 2.20
CA ARG A 80 -1.11 -0.63 3.48
C ARG A 80 -1.59 0.81 3.70
N PRO A 81 -2.89 1.11 3.52
CA PRO A 81 -3.43 2.45 3.79
C PRO A 81 -3.50 2.72 5.30
N HIS A 82 -3.61 4.00 5.67
CA HIS A 82 -4.03 4.35 7.03
C HIS A 82 -5.51 3.99 7.21
N PHE A 83 -5.77 2.91 7.94
CA PHE A 83 -7.11 2.60 8.42
C PHE A 83 -7.35 3.24 9.78
N LYS A 84 -8.51 3.87 9.92
CA LYS A 84 -9.03 4.25 11.23
C LYS A 84 -9.66 3.00 11.85
N TYR A 85 -9.51 2.83 13.15
CA TYR A 85 -10.32 1.86 13.90
C TYR A 85 -11.80 2.12 13.61
N MET A 86 -12.48 1.15 13.00
CA MET A 86 -13.88 1.28 12.57
C MET A 86 -14.88 0.87 13.66
N GLY A 87 -14.40 0.30 14.78
CA GLY A 87 -15.21 -0.13 15.92
C GLY A 87 -14.74 -1.45 16.53
N ALA A 88 -15.20 -1.74 17.74
CA ALA A 88 -15.25 -3.08 18.31
C ALA A 88 -16.50 -3.22 19.18
N ASN A 89 -16.99 -4.45 19.29
CA ASN A 89 -18.01 -4.80 20.25
C ASN A 89 -17.32 -5.14 21.58
N PHE A 90 -17.78 -4.50 22.65
CA PHE A 90 -17.36 -4.81 24.01
C PHE A 90 -18.55 -5.39 24.75
N GLU A 91 -18.40 -6.61 25.25
CA GLU A 91 -19.37 -7.23 26.14
C GLU A 91 -18.73 -7.36 27.52
N LEU A 92 -19.35 -6.72 28.50
CA LEU A 92 -18.95 -6.76 29.90
C LEU A 92 -20.03 -7.52 30.66
N SER A 93 -19.70 -8.69 31.19
CA SER A 93 -20.60 -9.45 32.05
C SER A 93 -20.02 -9.51 33.47
N LEU A 94 -20.89 -9.24 34.45
CA LEU A 94 -20.60 -9.40 35.87
C LEU A 94 -21.59 -10.44 36.41
N VAL A 95 -21.09 -11.61 36.79
CA VAL A 95 -21.89 -12.68 37.40
C VAL A 95 -21.58 -12.71 38.89
N GLY A 96 -22.49 -12.18 39.70
CA GLY A 96 -22.49 -12.39 41.14
C GLY A 96 -23.27 -13.65 41.47
N ARG A 97 -22.65 -14.61 42.16
CA ARG A 97 -23.39 -15.66 42.88
C ARG A 97 -23.83 -15.09 44.22
N LEU A 98 -25.12 -15.19 44.50
CA LEU A 98 -25.63 -15.07 45.86
C LEU A 98 -25.45 -16.45 46.48
N ASP A 99 -24.49 -16.61 47.40
CA ASP A 99 -24.44 -17.80 48.23
C ASP A 99 -25.70 -17.78 49.10
N LYS A 100 -26.58 -18.78 48.90
CA LYS A 100 -27.70 -19.03 49.79
C LYS A 100 -27.15 -19.78 50.99
N GLU A 101 -27.36 -19.22 52.18
CA GLU A 101 -27.22 -19.94 53.46
C GLU A 101 -27.97 -21.28 53.43
#